data_AF-A0A5J4KWX8-F1
#
_entry.id   AF-A0A5J4KWX8-F1
#
_cell.length_a   1.000
_cell.length_b   1.000
_cell.length_c   1.000
_cell.angle_alpha   90.00
_cell.angle_beta   90.00
_cell.angle_gamma   90.00
#
_symmetry.space_group_name_H-M   'P 1'
#
loop_
_entity.id
_entity.type
_entity.pdbx_description
1 polymer ?
#
loop_
_entity_poly.entity_id
_entity_poly.type
_entity_poly.pdbx_seq_one_letter_code
_entity_poly.pdbx_strand_id
1 'polypeptide(L)'
;MYVTTSNNAGKMKRIRATGRVAMTPSDRIGKLLGEPEVAGVGRAAATEERAAARTALEHKYGEQFQKIAGVETPDRAYIIIEPAAR
;
A
#
# COMPACT_ATOMS: atom_id res chain seq x y z
N MET A 1 0.97 2.52 -7.30
CA MET A 1 0.83 1.28 -6.49
C MET A 1 -0.10 1.55 -5.33
N TYR A 2 -0.97 0.59 -4.98
CA TYR A 2 -1.82 0.66 -3.79
C TYR A 2 -1.29 -0.29 -2.71
N VAL A 3 -1.29 0.18 -1.46
CA VAL A 3 -0.94 -0.62 -0.26
C VAL A 3 -2.04 -0.42 0.77
N THR A 4 -2.37 -1.46 1.53
CA THR A 4 -3.30 -1.35 2.65
C THR A 4 -2.63 -1.68 3.98
N THR A 5 -3.05 -0.98 5.04
CA THR A 5 -2.58 -1.19 6.41
C THR A 5 -3.63 -0.68 7.42
N SER A 6 -3.30 -0.70 8.71
CA SER A 6 -4.12 -0.03 9.73
C SER A 6 -3.73 1.46 9.84
N ASN A 7 -4.70 2.32 10.10
CA ASN A 7 -4.55 3.76 10.18
C ASN A 7 -3.62 4.18 11.33
N ASN A 8 -3.53 3.37 12.37
CA ASN A 8 -2.65 3.57 13.54
C ASN A 8 -1.23 3.01 13.34
N ALA A 9 -0.96 2.30 12.24
CA ALA A 9 0.32 1.66 12.03
C ALA A 9 1.45 2.70 11.91
N GLY A 10 2.63 2.38 12.44
CA GLY A 10 3.81 3.26 12.34
C GLY A 10 4.21 3.61 10.90
N LYS A 11 3.80 2.80 9.91
CA LYS A 11 3.94 3.10 8.49
C LYS A 11 3.16 4.35 8.09
N MET A 12 1.91 4.51 8.57
CA MET A 12 1.09 5.69 8.28
C MET A 12 1.69 6.96 8.87
N LYS A 13 2.27 6.89 10.08
CA LYS A 13 3.00 8.02 10.68
C LYS A 13 4.14 8.48 9.78
N ARG A 14 4.94 7.55 9.26
CA ARG A 14 6.07 7.87 8.35
C ARG A 14 5.62 8.40 7.00
N ILE A 15 4.59 7.79 6.40
CA ILE A 15 4.00 8.26 5.13
C ILE A 15 3.48 9.69 5.28
N ARG A 16 2.77 10.01 6.36
CA ARG A 16 2.30 11.38 6.63
C ARG A 16 3.42 12.38 6.87
N ALA A 17 4.51 11.93 7.48
CA ALA A 17 5.63 12.80 7.83
C ALA A 17 6.51 13.16 6.62
N THR A 18 6.82 12.20 5.75
CA THR A 18 7.78 12.42 4.65
C THR A 18 7.30 11.95 3.29
N GLY A 19 6.37 10.99 3.24
CA GLY A 19 5.91 10.33 2.01
C GLY A 19 6.98 9.51 1.28
N ARG A 20 8.26 9.64 1.59
CA ARG A 20 9.36 8.97 0.88
C ARG A 20 9.32 7.47 1.13
N VAL A 21 9.34 6.69 0.05
CA VAL A 21 9.39 5.23 0.10
C VAL A 21 10.41 4.70 -0.90
N ALA A 22 10.91 3.51 -0.61
CA ALA A 22 11.66 2.68 -1.54
C ALA A 22 10.97 1.32 -1.61
N MET A 23 10.87 0.75 -2.81
CA MET A 23 10.11 -0.46 -3.08
C MET A 23 10.95 -1.46 -3.87
N THR A 24 11.00 -2.69 -3.37
CA THR A 24 11.63 -3.83 -4.07
C THR A 24 10.70 -5.03 -3.97
N PRO A 25 10.41 -5.73 -5.07
CA PRO A 25 9.64 -6.97 -5.06
C PRO A 25 10.30 -8.05 -4.19
N SER A 26 9.49 -8.73 -3.37
CA SER A 26 9.90 -9.89 -2.58
C SER A 26 8.91 -11.03 -2.75
N ASP A 27 9.33 -12.24 -2.41
CA ASP A 27 8.41 -13.35 -2.18
C ASP A 27 7.62 -13.18 -0.87
N ARG A 28 6.77 -14.18 -0.56
CA ARG A 28 5.89 -14.18 0.62
C ARG A 28 6.62 -14.22 1.97
N ILE A 29 7.89 -14.64 2.01
CA ILE A 29 8.69 -14.71 3.25
C ILE A 29 9.68 -13.54 3.34
N GLY A 30 9.69 -12.64 2.37
CA GLY A 30 10.54 -11.44 2.35
C GLY A 30 11.87 -11.63 1.63
N LYS A 31 12.07 -12.72 0.87
CA LYS A 31 13.25 -12.87 0.01
C LYS A 31 13.10 -11.97 -1.20
N LEU A 32 14.08 -11.08 -1.43
CA LEU A 32 14.09 -10.19 -2.58
C LEU A 32 14.19 -10.99 -3.89
N LEU A 33 13.48 -10.54 -4.92
CA LEU A 33 13.44 -11.22 -6.23
C LEU A 33 14.56 -10.78 -7.18
N GLY A 34 15.48 -9.91 -6.75
CA GLY A 34 16.61 -9.42 -7.54
C GLY A 34 16.29 -8.24 -8.48
N GLU A 35 15.04 -7.78 -8.49
CA GLU A 35 14.62 -6.57 -9.20
C GLU A 35 15.20 -5.29 -8.56
N PRO A 36 15.48 -4.23 -9.34
CA PRO A 36 15.97 -2.97 -8.80
C PRO A 36 15.01 -2.32 -7.80
N GLU A 37 15.58 -1.63 -6.82
CA GLU A 37 14.80 -0.78 -5.91
C GLU A 37 14.24 0.43 -6.67
N VAL A 38 12.97 0.72 -6.43
CA VAL A 38 12.24 1.85 -7.03
C VAL A 38 11.92 2.87 -5.94
N ALA A 39 12.46 4.09 -6.09
CA ALA A 39 12.08 5.22 -5.25
C ALA A 39 10.65 5.68 -5.57
N GLY A 40 9.92 6.12 -4.55
CA GLY A 40 8.54 6.56 -4.70
C GLY A 40 8.12 7.62 -3.68
N VAL A 41 6.98 8.22 -3.95
CA VAL A 41 6.27 9.13 -3.05
C VAL A 41 4.91 8.51 -2.73
N GLY A 42 4.72 8.19 -1.45
CA GLY A 42 3.50 7.67 -0.90
C GLY A 42 2.70 8.76 -0.17
N ARG A 43 1.38 8.67 -0.27
CA ARG A 43 0.44 9.46 0.53
C ARG A 43 -0.72 8.59 1.00
N ALA A 44 -1.38 9.02 2.07
CA ALA A 44 -2.65 8.42 2.45
C ALA A 44 -3.69 8.71 1.36
N ALA A 45 -4.51 7.72 1.02
CA ALA A 45 -5.68 7.92 0.18
C ALA A 45 -6.70 8.79 0.92
N ALA A 46 -7.28 9.77 0.22
CA ALA A 46 -8.44 10.50 0.69
C ALA A 46 -9.67 9.57 0.76
N THR A 47 -10.72 9.98 1.47
CA THR A 47 -11.91 9.14 1.72
C THR A 47 -12.54 8.65 0.43
N GLU A 48 -12.66 9.54 -0.55
CA GLU A 48 -13.19 9.30 -1.90
C GLU A 48 -12.34 8.34 -2.73
N GLU A 49 -11.04 8.22 -2.44
CA GLU A 49 -10.11 7.35 -3.18
C GLU A 49 -10.05 5.92 -2.61
N ARG A 50 -10.55 5.72 -1.38
CA ARG A 50 -10.46 4.42 -0.68
C ARG A 50 -11.15 3.30 -1.44
N ALA A 51 -12.33 3.58 -2.00
CA ALA A 51 -13.09 2.59 -2.77
C ALA A 51 -12.28 2.10 -3.98
N ALA A 52 -11.68 3.02 -4.75
CA ALA A 52 -10.85 2.68 -5.90
C ALA A 52 -9.60 1.88 -5.50
N ALA A 53 -8.91 2.29 -4.44
CA ALA A 53 -7.73 1.57 -3.93
C ALA A 53 -8.07 0.14 -3.48
N ARG A 54 -9.22 -0.02 -2.81
CA ARG A 54 -9.74 -1.33 -2.41
C ARG A 54 -10.04 -2.20 -3.63
N THR A 55 -10.82 -1.70 -4.59
CA THR A 55 -11.16 -2.42 -5.81
C THR A 55 -9.91 -2.85 -6.58
N ALA A 56 -8.88 -2.01 -6.67
CA ALA A 56 -7.62 -2.38 -7.33
C ALA A 56 -6.89 -3.53 -6.62
N LEU A 57 -6.90 -3.57 -5.29
CA LEU A 57 -6.31 -4.67 -4.50
C LEU A 57 -7.14 -5.95 -4.58
N GLU A 58 -8.47 -5.83 -4.54
CA GLU A 58 -9.40 -6.95 -4.74
C GLU A 58 -9.24 -7.56 -6.12
N HIS A 59 -9.14 -6.75 -7.17
CA HIS A 59 -8.89 -7.22 -8.53
C HIS A 59 -7.56 -7.97 -8.65
N LYS A 60 -6.51 -7.52 -7.95
CA LYS A 60 -5.18 -8.13 -8.01
C LYS A 60 -5.07 -9.45 -7.24
N TYR A 61 -5.69 -9.53 -6.06
CA TYR A 61 -5.44 -10.61 -5.09
C TYR A 61 -6.68 -11.48 -4.79
N GLY A 62 -7.87 -11.05 -5.23
CA GLY A 62 -9.12 -11.79 -5.09
C GLY A 62 -9.42 -12.21 -3.64
N GLU A 63 -9.73 -13.49 -3.45
CA GLU A 63 -10.05 -14.06 -2.15
C GLU A 63 -8.92 -13.93 -1.12
N GLN A 64 -7.65 -13.90 -1.55
CA GLN A 64 -6.53 -13.73 -0.63
C GLN A 64 -6.57 -12.36 0.05
N PHE A 65 -6.97 -11.32 -0.70
CA PHE A 65 -7.18 -10.01 -0.11
C PHE A 65 -8.32 -10.03 0.89
N GLN A 66 -9.46 -10.68 0.58
CA GLN A 66 -10.59 -10.75 1.52
C GLN A 66 -10.23 -11.47 2.83
N LYS A 67 -9.42 -12.54 2.76
CA LYS A 67 -8.94 -13.27 3.96
C LYS A 67 -8.06 -12.41 4.86
N ILE A 68 -7.31 -11.45 4.31
CA ILE A 68 -6.38 -10.59 5.06
C ILE A 68 -7.02 -9.26 5.47
N ALA A 69 -7.70 -8.61 4.53
CA ALA A 69 -8.26 -7.27 4.70
C ALA A 69 -9.66 -7.28 5.31
N GLY A 70 -10.43 -8.35 5.07
CA GLY A 70 -11.81 -8.49 5.54
C GLY A 70 -12.73 -7.40 4.99
N VAL A 71 -13.80 -7.14 5.74
CA VAL A 71 -14.71 -6.02 5.48
C VAL A 71 -14.02 -4.68 5.68
N GLU A 72 -14.49 -3.66 4.98
CA GLU A 72 -13.98 -2.30 5.14
C GLU A 72 -14.30 -1.76 6.53
N THR A 73 -13.31 -1.14 7.19
CA THR A 73 -13.47 -0.54 8.52
C THR A 73 -12.90 0.87 8.56
N PRO A 74 -13.33 1.72 9.52
CA PRO A 74 -12.75 3.04 9.70
C PRO A 74 -11.23 3.02 9.98
N ASP A 75 -10.72 1.96 10.61
CA ASP A 75 -9.28 1.79 10.90
C ASP A 75 -8.48 1.29 9.69
N ARG A 76 -9.13 0.80 8.64
CA ARG A 76 -8.44 0.48 7.38
C ARG A 76 -7.89 1.77 6.76
N ALA A 77 -6.66 1.72 6.28
CA ALA A 77 -6.04 2.80 5.54
C ALA A 77 -5.44 2.28 4.23
N TYR A 78 -5.40 3.17 3.24
CA TYR A 78 -4.76 2.91 1.95
C TYR A 78 -3.68 3.94 1.71
N ILE A 79 -2.57 3.48 1.14
CA ILE A 79 -1.45 4.31 0.71
C ILE A 79 -1.41 4.21 -0.81
N ILE A 80 -1.41 5.37 -1.47
CA ILE A 80 -1.17 5.50 -2.90
C ILE A 80 0.28 5.89 -3.06
N ILE A 81 1.04 5.07 -3.79
CA ILE A 81 2.46 5.29 -4.06
C ILE A 81 2.66 5.51 -5.54
N GLU A 82 3.29 6.63 -5.89
CA GLU A 82 3.70 6.95 -7.25
C GLU A 82 5.23 6.81 -7.36
N PRO A 83 5.77 6.33 -8.49
CA PRO A 83 7.22 6.36 -8.72
C PRO A 83 7.72 7.79 -8.62
N ALA A 84 8.86 8.00 -7.95
CA ALA A 84 9.53 9.30 -8.02
C ALA A 84 9.97 9.50 -9.47
N ALA A 85 9.73 10.68 -10.04
CA ALA A 85 10.28 11.03 -11.34
C ALA A 85 11.81 10.84 -11.29
N ARG A 86 12.34 10.19 -12.33
CA ARG A 86 13.79 10.04 -12.52
C ARG A 86 14.44 11.38 -12.79
#